data_AF-A0A3M7QFW1-F1
#
_entry.id   AF-A0A3M7QFW1-F1
#
_cell.length_a   1.000
_cell.length_b   1.000
_cell.length_c   1.000
_cell.angle_alpha   90.00
_cell.angle_beta   90.00
_cell.angle_gamma   90.00
#
_symmetry.space_group_name_H-M   'P 1'
#
loop_
_entity.id
_entity.type
_entity.pdbx_description
1 polymer ?
#
loop_
_entity_poly.entity_id
_entity_poly.type
_entity_poly.pdbx_seq_one_letter_code
_entity_poly.pdbx_strand_id
1 'polypeptide(L)'
;MHRNKRSLKRVIEASDDMSIDVPKISTYLGQIIAPLFNEHFSLGFLKPAIEPVRELKLCAEIIAEALRLASERLGHNTVTTLFKASNLKLDDFLEGVEDKREFIVQNKLEWMNGQNCEKSLSNISAESYETSLNQILASYKDNTDIFDQIEK
;
A
#
# COMPACT_ATOMS: atom_id res chain seq x y z
N MET A 1 -7.19 18.38 16.85
CA MET A 1 -6.73 17.61 15.66
C MET A 1 -6.88 18.33 14.30
N HIS A 2 -7.37 19.58 14.22
CA HIS A 2 -7.57 20.30 12.95
C HIS A 2 -6.36 21.06 12.40
N ARG A 3 -5.36 21.34 13.26
CA ARG A 3 -4.19 22.15 12.91
C ARG A 3 -3.25 21.42 11.92
N ASN A 4 -3.11 20.10 12.06
CA ASN A 4 -2.21 19.29 11.25
C ASN A 4 -2.70 19.09 9.80
N LYS A 5 -4.03 19.07 9.58
CA LYS A 5 -4.60 18.93 8.23
C LYS A 5 -4.34 20.17 7.37
N ARG A 6 -4.36 21.36 7.98
CA ARG A 6 -4.09 22.63 7.28
C ARG A 6 -2.61 22.83 6.99
N SER A 7 -1.73 22.34 7.87
CA SER A 7 -0.29 22.42 7.64
C SER A 7 0.14 21.50 6.50
N LEU A 8 -0.37 20.26 6.44
CA LEU A 8 -0.02 19.35 5.34
C LEU A 8 -0.46 19.90 3.97
N LYS A 9 -1.69 20.42 3.87
CA LYS A 9 -2.19 21.04 2.63
C LYS A 9 -1.28 22.16 2.14
N ARG A 10 -0.79 23.03 3.04
CA ARG A 10 0.12 24.13 2.67
C ARG A 10 1.47 23.64 2.15
N VAL A 11 2.00 22.59 2.75
CA VAL A 11 3.26 21.99 2.28
C VAL A 11 3.07 21.34 0.91
N ILE A 12 1.93 20.67 0.69
CA ILE A 12 1.59 20.10 -0.62
C ILE A 12 1.40 21.19 -1.68
N GLU A 13 0.71 22.28 -1.34
CA GLU A 13 0.49 23.40 -2.27
C GLU A 13 1.81 24.03 -2.75
N ALA A 14 2.81 24.14 -1.88
CA ALA A 14 4.14 24.64 -2.26
C ALA A 14 5.03 23.58 -2.94
N SER A 15 4.59 22.31 -3.02
CA SER A 15 5.48 21.21 -3.39
C SER A 15 5.93 21.22 -4.86
N ASP A 16 5.13 21.82 -5.74
CA ASP A 16 5.48 21.96 -7.16
C ASP A 16 6.67 22.90 -7.35
N ASP A 17 6.59 24.10 -6.77
CA ASP A 17 7.71 25.06 -6.76
C ASP A 17 8.94 24.47 -6.04
N MET A 18 8.72 23.78 -4.92
CA MET A 18 9.81 23.12 -4.18
C MET A 18 10.50 22.02 -4.97
N SER A 19 9.84 21.42 -5.96
CA SER A 19 10.44 20.35 -6.78
C SER A 19 11.61 20.84 -7.63
N ILE A 20 11.69 22.16 -7.86
CA ILE A 20 12.77 22.82 -8.59
C ILE A 20 14.06 22.79 -7.77
N ASP A 21 13.98 23.18 -6.50
CA ASP A 21 15.15 23.35 -5.64
C ASP A 21 15.44 22.12 -4.77
N VAL A 22 14.43 21.30 -4.49
CA VAL A 22 14.51 20.13 -3.62
C VAL A 22 14.21 18.87 -4.43
N PRO A 23 15.27 18.20 -4.95
CA PRO A 23 15.11 16.91 -5.60
C PRO A 23 14.39 15.92 -4.68
N LYS A 24 13.52 15.09 -5.24
CA LYS A 24 12.76 14.04 -4.52
C LYS A 24 11.76 14.55 -3.48
N ILE A 25 11.26 15.78 -3.61
CA ILE A 25 10.22 16.31 -2.70
C ILE A 25 9.00 15.37 -2.62
N SER A 26 8.60 14.75 -3.73
CA SER A 26 7.52 13.76 -3.77
C SER A 26 7.78 12.57 -2.84
N THR A 27 9.02 12.06 -2.84
CA THR A 27 9.45 10.97 -1.98
C THR A 27 9.34 11.33 -0.50
N TYR A 28 9.85 12.51 -0.12
CA TYR A 28 9.81 12.94 1.29
C TYR A 28 8.38 13.17 1.77
N LEU A 29 7.51 13.74 0.93
CA LEU A 29 6.10 13.89 1.26
C LEU A 29 5.39 12.54 1.37
N GLY A 30 5.73 11.57 0.50
CA GLY A 30 5.28 10.20 0.61
C GLY A 30 5.63 9.56 1.95
N GLN A 31 6.87 9.75 2.42
CA GLN A 31 7.34 9.26 3.73
C GLN A 31 6.59 9.89 4.92
N ILE A 32 6.20 11.17 4.81
CA ILE A 32 5.39 11.85 5.83
C ILE A 32 3.95 11.31 5.86
N ILE A 33 3.41 10.97 4.69
CA ILE A 33 2.02 10.48 4.56
C ILE A 33 1.90 8.99 4.89
N ALA A 34 2.88 8.16 4.55
CA ALA A 34 2.89 6.73 4.81
C ALA A 34 2.53 6.30 6.26
N PRO A 35 3.04 6.91 7.35
CA PRO A 35 2.63 6.57 8.72
C PRO A 35 1.18 6.92 9.05
N LEU A 36 0.52 7.75 8.23
CA LEU A 36 -0.89 8.08 8.40
C LEU A 36 -1.83 6.95 7.95
N PHE A 37 -1.32 5.96 7.21
CA PHE A 37 -2.01 4.69 6.95
C PHE A 37 -2.02 3.85 8.22
N ASN A 38 -3.15 3.87 8.93
CA ASN A 38 -3.39 3.08 10.12
C ASN A 38 -4.90 2.86 10.29
N GLU A 39 -5.26 1.89 11.13
CA GLU A 39 -6.66 1.50 11.36
C GLU A 39 -7.45 2.50 12.22
N HIS A 40 -6.77 3.41 12.90
CA HIS A 40 -7.38 4.33 13.86
C HIS A 40 -7.77 5.69 13.26
N PHE A 41 -7.26 6.03 12.07
CA PHE A 41 -7.51 7.30 11.40
C PHE A 41 -8.01 7.08 9.97
N SER A 42 -9.12 7.75 9.63
CA SER A 42 -9.59 7.79 8.24
C SER A 42 -8.64 8.60 7.35
N LEU A 43 -8.34 8.07 6.17
CA LEU A 43 -7.55 8.72 5.13
C LEU A 43 -8.35 9.72 4.29
N GLY A 44 -9.63 9.96 4.62
CA GLY A 44 -10.49 10.88 3.84
C GLY A 44 -9.99 12.33 3.76
N PHE A 45 -9.00 12.71 4.58
CA PHE A 45 -8.33 14.01 4.47
C PHE A 45 -7.35 14.11 3.29
N LEU A 46 -6.95 13.00 2.68
CA LEU A 46 -5.97 13.00 1.58
C LEU A 46 -6.50 13.75 0.36
N LYS A 47 -7.75 13.51 -0.06
CA LYS A 47 -8.42 14.21 -1.17
C LYS A 47 -8.35 15.75 -1.05
N PRO A 48 -8.80 16.38 0.04
CA PRO A 48 -8.71 17.83 0.17
C PRO A 48 -7.28 18.35 0.39
N ALA A 49 -6.35 17.49 0.82
CA ALA A 49 -4.95 17.87 1.03
C ALA A 49 -4.17 17.93 -0.29
N ILE A 50 -4.42 16.99 -1.21
CA ILE A 50 -3.79 16.92 -2.55
C ILE A 50 -4.46 17.79 -3.60
N GLU A 51 -5.65 18.32 -3.33
CA GLU A 51 -6.38 19.20 -4.25
C GLU A 51 -5.53 20.27 -4.96
N PRO A 52 -4.61 21.00 -4.28
CA PRO A 52 -3.80 22.04 -4.92
C PRO A 52 -2.86 21.52 -6.03
N VAL A 53 -2.50 20.24 -5.98
CA VAL A 53 -1.57 19.60 -6.93
C VAL A 53 -2.23 18.48 -7.72
N ARG A 54 -3.56 18.36 -7.66
CA ARG A 54 -4.34 17.25 -8.24
C ARG A 54 -4.02 16.99 -9.72
N GLU A 55 -3.92 18.05 -10.51
CA GLU A 55 -3.64 18.01 -11.94
C GLU A 55 -2.13 17.86 -12.26
N LEU A 56 -1.28 17.78 -11.24
CA LEU A 56 0.16 17.61 -11.42
C LEU A 56 0.54 16.14 -11.24
N LYS A 57 1.46 15.65 -12.07
CA LYS A 57 2.07 14.32 -11.91
C LYS A 57 2.63 14.11 -10.50
N LEU A 58 3.09 15.19 -9.86
CA LEU A 58 3.58 15.22 -8.50
C LEU A 58 2.60 14.61 -7.48
N CYS A 59 1.29 14.81 -7.65
CA CYS A 59 0.27 14.20 -6.79
C CYS A 59 0.35 12.67 -6.81
N ALA A 60 0.41 12.10 -8.02
CA ALA A 60 0.50 10.66 -8.22
C ALA A 60 1.79 10.10 -7.63
N GLU A 61 2.91 10.79 -7.79
CA GLU A 61 4.22 10.39 -7.25
C GLU A 61 4.23 10.37 -5.71
N ILE A 62 3.66 11.39 -5.07
CA ILE A 62 3.54 11.45 -3.60
C ILE A 62 2.73 10.25 -3.07
N ILE A 63 1.59 9.97 -3.71
CA ILE A 63 0.68 8.90 -3.26
C ILE A 63 1.26 7.53 -3.57
N ALA A 64 1.92 7.35 -4.71
CA ALA A 64 2.62 6.11 -5.04
C ALA A 64 3.67 5.75 -3.99
N GLU A 65 4.51 6.72 -3.60
CA GLU A 65 5.51 6.48 -2.56
C GLU A 65 4.88 6.19 -1.20
N ALA A 66 3.83 6.91 -0.82
CA ALA A 66 3.12 6.67 0.43
C ALA A 66 2.49 5.26 0.47
N LEU A 67 1.89 4.81 -0.63
CA LEU A 67 1.29 3.48 -0.77
C LEU A 67 2.35 2.38 -0.71
N ARG A 68 3.49 2.55 -1.39
CA ARG A 68 4.62 1.61 -1.36
C ARG A 68 5.15 1.42 0.06
N LEU A 69 5.44 2.51 0.76
CA LEU A 69 5.93 2.46 2.14
C LEU A 69 4.89 1.90 3.11
N ALA A 70 3.61 2.23 2.91
CA ALA A 70 2.54 1.69 3.73
C ALA A 70 2.35 0.19 3.49
N SER A 71 2.47 -0.29 2.25
CA SER A 71 2.29 -1.71 1.93
C SER A 71 3.46 -2.56 2.41
N GLU A 72 4.67 -2.02 2.40
CA GLU A 72 5.85 -2.65 3.03
C GLU A 72 5.64 -2.85 4.55
N ARG A 73 4.93 -1.93 5.22
CA ARG A 73 4.66 -2.03 6.67
C ARG A 73 3.43 -2.89 7.01
N LEU A 74 2.35 -2.78 6.26
CA LEU A 74 1.03 -3.31 6.64
C LEU A 74 0.52 -4.42 5.70
N GLY A 75 1.17 -4.63 4.56
CA GLY A 75 0.71 -5.51 3.49
C GLY A 75 -0.31 -4.86 2.54
N HIS A 76 -0.34 -5.33 1.30
CA HIS A 76 -1.20 -4.80 0.22
C HIS A 76 -2.69 -4.82 0.57
N ASN A 77 -3.18 -5.90 1.20
CA ASN A 77 -4.60 -6.06 1.53
C ASN A 77 -5.08 -5.04 2.56
N THR A 78 -4.30 -4.83 3.62
CA THR A 78 -4.61 -3.88 4.69
C THR A 78 -4.65 -2.46 4.15
N VAL A 79 -3.64 -2.06 3.37
CA VAL A 79 -3.57 -0.72 2.77
C VAL A 79 -4.76 -0.49 1.83
N THR A 80 -5.08 -1.46 0.97
CA THR A 80 -6.24 -1.39 0.07
C THR A 80 -7.54 -1.22 0.85
N THR A 81 -7.69 -1.94 1.97
CA THR A 81 -8.86 -1.87 2.84
C THR A 81 -9.00 -0.49 3.48
N LEU A 82 -7.93 0.06 4.05
CA LEU A 82 -7.92 1.41 4.64
C LEU A 82 -8.26 2.49 3.62
N PHE A 83 -7.74 2.36 2.41
CA PHE A 83 -7.99 3.30 1.31
C PHE A 83 -9.47 3.28 0.89
N LYS A 84 -10.02 2.08 0.66
CA LYS A 84 -11.43 1.88 0.29
C LYS A 84 -12.38 2.29 1.41
N ALA A 85 -12.07 1.96 2.68
CA ALA A 85 -12.84 2.37 3.85
C ALA A 85 -12.91 3.90 4.00
N SER A 86 -11.93 4.62 3.44
CA SER A 86 -11.90 6.08 3.40
C SER A 86 -12.54 6.68 2.13
N ASN A 87 -13.23 5.86 1.32
CA ASN A 87 -13.86 6.24 0.05
C ASN A 87 -12.87 6.90 -0.94
N LEU A 88 -11.64 6.38 -0.97
CA LEU A 88 -10.59 6.80 -1.89
C LEU A 88 -10.42 5.75 -2.99
N LYS A 89 -10.17 6.22 -4.21
CA LYS A 89 -9.78 5.41 -5.38
C LYS A 89 -8.42 5.92 -5.85
N LEU A 90 -7.56 5.01 -6.34
CA LEU A 90 -6.24 5.41 -6.83
C LEU A 90 -6.38 6.44 -7.96
N ASP A 91 -7.37 6.27 -8.84
CA ASP A 91 -7.73 7.20 -9.91
C ASP A 91 -7.98 8.64 -9.46
N ASP A 92 -8.39 8.86 -8.20
CA ASP A 92 -8.61 10.20 -7.65
C ASP A 92 -7.30 11.03 -7.55
N PHE A 93 -6.14 10.38 -7.69
CA PHE A 93 -4.81 10.96 -7.54
C PHE A 93 -3.98 10.90 -8.83
N LEU A 94 -4.53 10.34 -9.92
CA LEU A 94 -3.82 10.14 -11.19
C LEU A 94 -4.22 11.16 -12.27
N GLU A 95 -4.85 12.28 -11.90
CA GLU A 95 -5.38 13.26 -12.86
C GLU A 95 -4.27 13.96 -13.66
N GLY A 96 -3.15 14.28 -13.02
CA GLY A 96 -1.95 14.80 -13.68
C GLY A 96 -1.07 13.78 -14.41
N VAL A 97 -1.54 12.53 -14.57
CA VAL A 97 -0.78 11.45 -15.24
C VAL A 97 -1.37 11.20 -16.63
N GLU A 98 -0.53 11.36 -17.65
CA GLU A 98 -0.92 11.14 -19.05
C GLU A 98 -1.26 9.68 -19.35
N ASP A 99 -0.34 8.74 -19.08
CA ASP A 99 -0.60 7.31 -19.16
C ASP A 99 -0.72 6.69 -17.76
N LYS A 100 -1.98 6.62 -17.28
CA LYS A 100 -2.31 6.04 -15.97
C LYS A 100 -1.95 4.56 -15.88
N ARG A 101 -2.04 3.80 -16.97
CA ARG A 101 -1.75 2.36 -16.97
C ARG A 101 -0.26 2.13 -16.83
N GLU A 102 0.53 2.81 -17.64
CA GLU A 102 1.99 2.76 -17.54
C GLU A 102 2.47 3.20 -16.15
N PHE A 103 1.90 4.28 -15.61
CA PHE A 103 2.24 4.74 -14.27
C PHE A 103 1.98 3.69 -13.19
N ILE A 104 0.82 3.02 -13.23
CA ILE A 104 0.47 1.97 -12.26
C ILE A 104 1.47 0.82 -12.33
N VAL A 105 1.85 0.37 -13.53
CA VAL A 105 2.80 -0.74 -13.73
C VAL A 105 4.21 -0.35 -13.28
N GLN A 106 4.70 0.83 -13.69
CA GLN A 106 6.03 1.32 -13.31
C GLN A 106 6.18 1.46 -11.80
N ASN A 107 5.12 1.88 -11.12
CA ASN A 107 5.10 2.05 -9.66
C ASN A 107 4.64 0.80 -8.89
N LYS A 108 4.35 -0.32 -9.58
CA LYS A 108 3.91 -1.59 -8.99
C LYS A 108 2.65 -1.43 -8.12
N LEU A 109 1.67 -0.67 -8.59
CA LEU A 109 0.42 -0.34 -7.86
C LEU A 109 -0.79 -1.17 -8.32
N GLU A 110 -0.60 -2.22 -9.13
CA GLU A 110 -1.66 -3.04 -9.71
C GLU A 110 -2.59 -3.66 -8.66
N TRP A 111 -2.04 -3.96 -7.48
CA TRP A 111 -2.75 -4.51 -6.34
C TRP A 111 -3.87 -3.60 -5.81
N MET A 112 -3.77 -2.28 -6.00
CA MET A 112 -4.82 -1.32 -5.61
C MET A 112 -6.11 -1.48 -6.43
N ASN A 113 -5.99 -1.98 -7.67
CA ASN A 113 -7.13 -2.19 -8.57
C ASN A 113 -7.78 -3.58 -8.39
N GLY A 114 -7.37 -4.35 -7.38
CA GLY A 114 -7.91 -5.69 -7.13
C GLY A 114 -7.43 -6.75 -8.14
N GLN A 115 -6.48 -6.41 -9.02
CA GLN A 115 -5.74 -7.41 -9.79
C GLN A 115 -4.74 -8.05 -8.83
N ASN A 116 -5.23 -9.13 -8.22
CA ASN A 116 -4.57 -9.91 -7.21
C ASN A 116 -3.21 -10.43 -7.73
N CYS A 117 -2.12 -9.75 -7.40
CA CYS A 117 -0.77 -10.32 -7.53
C CYS A 117 -0.20 -10.67 -6.17
N GLU A 118 -1.02 -11.17 -5.26
CA GLU A 118 -0.57 -12.13 -4.25
C GLU A 118 -1.65 -13.18 -4.16
N LYS A 119 -1.26 -14.45 -4.27
CA LYS A 119 -2.10 -15.59 -3.89
C LYS A 119 -2.41 -15.45 -2.41
N SER A 120 -3.39 -14.62 -2.08
CA SER A 120 -3.92 -14.52 -0.74
C SER A 120 -4.50 -15.89 -0.40
N LEU A 121 -3.90 -16.52 0.59
CA LEU A 121 -4.34 -17.77 1.21
C LEU A 121 -5.74 -17.63 1.86
N SER A 122 -6.47 -16.53 1.63
CA SER A 122 -7.75 -16.22 2.23
C SER A 122 -8.95 -16.88 1.55
N ASN A 123 -8.76 -17.61 0.44
CA ASN A 123 -9.81 -18.37 -0.25
C ASN A 123 -9.64 -19.90 -0.14
N ILE A 124 -8.97 -20.36 0.91
CA ILE A 124 -8.96 -21.78 1.25
C ILE A 124 -10.30 -22.05 1.97
N SER A 125 -11.19 -22.83 1.35
CA SER A 125 -12.38 -23.39 2.04
C SER A 125 -11.92 -24.20 3.27
N ALA A 126 -12.73 -24.33 4.32
CA ALA A 126 -12.42 -25.16 5.49
C ALA A 126 -11.90 -26.56 5.12
N GLU A 127 -12.42 -27.15 4.04
CA GLU A 127 -11.96 -28.44 3.49
C GLU A 127 -10.52 -28.40 2.95
N SER A 128 -10.10 -27.27 2.38
CA SER A 128 -8.77 -27.13 1.80
C SER A 128 -7.70 -26.84 2.87
N TYR A 129 -8.09 -26.28 4.04
CA TYR A 129 -7.22 -26.17 5.21
C TYR A 129 -6.96 -27.53 5.83
N GLU A 130 -8.02 -28.34 6.04
CA GLU A 130 -7.93 -29.73 6.51
C GLU A 130 -7.00 -30.55 5.61
N THR A 131 -7.16 -30.44 4.29
CA THR A 131 -6.32 -31.17 3.33
C THR A 131 -4.86 -30.74 3.41
N SER A 132 -4.59 -29.43 3.48
CA SER A 132 -3.23 -28.89 3.56
C SER A 132 -2.55 -29.24 4.89
N LEU A 133 -3.28 -29.15 6.01
CA LEU A 133 -2.80 -29.58 7.32
C LEU A 133 -2.50 -31.08 7.36
N ASN A 134 -3.39 -31.91 6.82
CA ASN A 134 -3.18 -33.36 6.76
C ASN A 134 -1.98 -33.73 5.88
N GLN A 135 -1.74 -33.02 4.77
CA GLN A 135 -0.56 -33.23 3.92
C GLN A 135 0.75 -32.84 4.63
N ILE A 136 0.75 -31.74 5.38
CA ILE A 136 1.90 -31.33 6.20
C ILE A 136 2.13 -32.32 7.35
N LEU A 137 1.08 -32.74 8.05
CA LEU A 137 1.19 -33.74 9.12
C LEU A 137 1.67 -35.10 8.61
N ALA A 138 1.28 -35.49 7.40
CA ALA A 138 1.77 -36.70 6.74
C ALA A 138 3.27 -36.60 6.41
N SER A 139 3.76 -35.45 5.95
CA SER A 139 5.20 -35.26 5.72
C SER A 139 6.01 -35.22 7.02
N TYR A 140 5.41 -34.82 8.15
CA TYR A 140 6.03 -34.95 9.47
C TYR A 140 6.06 -36.40 9.99
N LYS A 141 5.12 -37.26 9.57
CA LYS A 141 5.20 -38.71 9.86
C LYS A 141 6.33 -39.39 9.10
N ASP A 142 6.69 -38.92 7.90
CA ASP A 142 7.90 -39.38 7.21
C ASP A 142 9.19 -38.85 7.85
N ASN A 143 9.11 -37.77 8.64
CA ASN A 143 10.22 -37.20 9.42
C ASN A 143 10.44 -37.87 10.79
N THR A 144 9.73 -38.96 11.14
CA THR A 144 10.08 -39.73 12.36
C THR A 144 11.45 -40.41 12.23
N ASP A 145 12.01 -40.49 11.03
CA ASP A 145 13.39 -40.96 10.79
C ASP A 145 14.47 -39.93 11.23
N ILE A 146 14.09 -38.68 11.53
CA ILE A 146 15.02 -37.65 11.99
C ILE A 146 15.33 -37.80 13.50
N PHE A 147 14.38 -38.31 14.30
CA PHE A 147 14.61 -38.52 15.73
C PHE A 147 15.38 -39.80 16.04
N ASP A 148 15.28 -40.83 15.19
CA ASP A 148 16.07 -42.07 15.33
C ASP A 148 17.57 -41.87 15.02
N GLN A 149 17.94 -40.81 14.29
CA GLN A 149 19.36 -40.49 14.00
C GLN A 149 20.08 -39.69 15.10
N ILE A 150 19.39 -39.27 16.16
CA ILE A 150 20.02 -38.57 17.30
C ILE A 150 20.42 -39.57 18.41
N GLU A 151 19.93 -40.80 18.35
CA GLU A 151 20.15 -41.82 19.39
C GLU A 151 21.23 -42.86 19.03
N LYS A 152 22.22 -42.50 18.19
CA LYS A 152 23.37 -43.35 17.87
C LYS A 152 24.71 -42.77 18.27
#